data_AF-Q7W9A2-F1
#
_entry.id   AF-Q7W9A2-F1
#
_cell.length_a   1.000
_cell.length_b   1.000
_cell.length_c   1.000
_cell.angle_alpha   90.00
_cell.angle_beta   90.00
_cell.angle_gamma   90.00
#
_symmetry.space_group_name_H-M   'P 1'
#
loop_
_entity.id
_entity.type
_entity.pdbx_description
1 polymer ?
#
loop_
_entity_poly.entity_id
_entity_poly.type
_entity_poly.pdbx_seq_one_letter_code
_entity_poly.pdbx_strand_id
1 'polypeptide(L)'
;MKRISPRAGWLAASLLCLLLPGARAWAASELILVRGYGNCPSGYAPLTYDQAHRPSLRARMRELSGNEPWPIHGLADGQYLGGKYGGELKRARLADIRGLRDHFCLASGSDGAIGRGVHAWGHVPGWGAWQWRRTLPPATGLGHYSNVRVARLDDLPFGDLCAVFTRDGNPVVQACISPQAGRLHRESYATLRRALETLRRQGLPLRVYVDHDRRPDFAAVPDVPAYSITGLATCNRGGCM
;
A
#
# COMPACT_ATOMS: atom_id res chain seq x y z
N MET A 1 69.20 -40.96 -29.22
CA MET A 1 69.22 -39.53 -28.84
C MET A 1 67.84 -38.93 -29.08
N LYS A 2 67.36 -38.14 -28.09
CA LYS A 2 66.18 -37.25 -28.07
C LYS A 2 64.77 -37.86 -28.23
N ARG A 3 64.17 -38.12 -27.07
CA ARG A 3 62.71 -38.18 -26.83
C ARG A 3 62.12 -36.77 -27.02
N ILE A 4 60.96 -36.68 -27.69
CA ILE A 4 60.07 -35.51 -27.65
C ILE A 4 58.71 -36.02 -27.18
N SER A 5 58.25 -35.49 -26.04
CA SER A 5 56.98 -35.83 -25.39
C SER A 5 55.78 -35.19 -26.10
N PRO A 6 54.62 -35.88 -26.21
CA PRO A 6 53.34 -35.23 -26.47
C PRO A 6 52.69 -34.87 -25.13
N ARG A 7 52.91 -33.64 -24.66
CA ARG A 7 52.09 -33.03 -23.59
C ARG A 7 51.59 -31.67 -24.06
N ALA A 8 50.59 -31.70 -24.94
CA ALA A 8 49.75 -30.56 -25.25
C ALA A 8 48.45 -31.11 -25.84
N GLY A 9 47.34 -31.03 -25.10
CA GLY A 9 46.05 -31.46 -25.65
C GLY A 9 44.98 -31.90 -24.64
N TRP A 10 45.22 -31.87 -23.33
CA TRP A 10 44.24 -32.32 -22.34
C TRP A 10 44.07 -31.31 -21.20
N LEU A 11 43.62 -30.08 -21.49
CA LEU A 11 43.16 -29.14 -20.46
C LEU A 11 42.01 -28.21 -20.92
N ALA A 12 41.30 -28.54 -22.01
CA ALA A 12 40.23 -27.68 -22.52
C ALA A 12 38.80 -28.25 -22.37
N ALA A 13 38.60 -29.35 -21.63
CA ALA A 13 37.30 -30.02 -21.54
C ALA A 13 36.65 -30.03 -20.14
N SER A 14 37.29 -29.46 -19.11
CA SER A 14 36.78 -29.54 -17.72
C SER A 14 36.33 -28.21 -17.12
N LEU A 15 36.18 -27.17 -17.94
CA LEU A 15 35.83 -25.80 -17.48
C LEU A 15 34.57 -25.26 -18.17
N LEU A 16 33.63 -26.13 -18.53
CA LEU A 16 32.34 -25.75 -19.14
C LEU A 16 31.11 -26.30 -18.39
N CYS A 17 31.20 -26.48 -17.06
CA CYS A 17 30.06 -26.91 -16.22
C CYS A 17 29.75 -25.98 -15.04
N LEU A 18 30.23 -24.73 -15.03
CA LEU A 18 29.99 -23.78 -13.92
C LEU A 18 29.37 -22.44 -14.33
N LEU A 19 28.65 -22.39 -15.46
CA LEU A 19 27.92 -21.19 -15.90
C LEU A 19 26.42 -21.45 -16.11
N LEU A 20 25.78 -22.07 -15.13
CA LEU A 20 24.32 -22.02 -14.99
C LEU A 20 24.00 -21.37 -13.64
N PRO A 21 23.87 -20.03 -13.56
CA PRO A 21 23.02 -19.44 -12.55
C PRO A 21 21.57 -19.67 -12.99
N GLY A 22 21.15 -20.93 -12.95
CA GLY A 22 19.76 -21.35 -13.12
C GLY A 22 18.99 -21.19 -11.80
N ALA A 23 19.15 -20.05 -11.12
CA ALA A 23 18.11 -19.62 -10.21
C ALA A 23 16.91 -19.28 -11.10
N ARG A 24 16.01 -20.25 -11.29
CA ARG A 24 14.65 -19.99 -11.73
C ARG A 24 14.04 -19.03 -10.70
N ALA A 25 14.24 -17.74 -10.90
CA ALA A 25 13.34 -16.74 -10.38
C ALA A 25 11.96 -17.18 -10.87
N TRP A 26 11.08 -17.55 -9.94
CA TRP A 26 9.68 -17.72 -10.27
C TRP A 26 9.27 -16.49 -11.08
N ALA A 27 8.79 -16.69 -12.30
CA ALA A 27 8.13 -15.62 -13.02
C ALA A 27 6.92 -15.25 -12.17
N ALA A 28 7.08 -14.25 -11.30
CA ALA A 28 5.99 -13.65 -10.57
C ALA A 28 4.93 -13.34 -11.62
N SER A 29 3.74 -13.93 -11.47
CA SER A 29 2.65 -13.69 -12.42
C SER A 29 2.44 -12.18 -12.50
N GLU A 30 2.53 -11.60 -13.70
CA GLU A 30 2.42 -10.14 -13.87
C GLU A 30 1.11 -9.60 -13.29
N LEU A 31 0.05 -10.42 -13.26
CA LEU A 31 -1.24 -10.10 -12.65
C LEU A 31 -1.66 -11.17 -11.64
N ILE A 32 -2.12 -10.71 -10.47
CA ILE A 32 -2.68 -11.54 -9.40
C ILE A 32 -4.05 -11.00 -8.95
N LEU A 33 -4.87 -11.88 -8.36
CA LEU A 33 -6.13 -11.54 -7.70
C LEU A 33 -5.95 -11.74 -6.20
N VAL A 34 -6.26 -10.72 -5.41
CA VAL A 34 -6.04 -10.75 -3.95
C VAL A 34 -7.33 -10.51 -3.21
N ARG A 35 -7.49 -11.22 -2.09
CA ARG A 35 -8.55 -10.94 -1.12
C ARG A 35 -8.02 -9.96 -0.10
N GLY A 36 -8.44 -8.71 -0.20
CA GLY A 36 -7.78 -7.67 0.57
C GLY A 36 -8.41 -6.29 0.51
N TYR A 37 -9.61 -6.12 -0.05
CA TYR A 37 -10.24 -4.79 -0.12
C TYR A 37 -9.34 -3.72 -0.74
N GLY A 38 -8.63 -4.08 -1.82
CA GLY A 38 -7.66 -3.22 -2.51
C GLY A 38 -6.21 -3.44 -2.10
N ASN A 39 -5.94 -4.32 -1.13
CA ASN A 39 -4.59 -4.52 -0.59
C ASN A 39 -3.74 -5.44 -1.47
N CYS A 40 -2.94 -4.83 -2.35
CA CYS A 40 -1.92 -5.53 -3.13
C CYS A 40 -0.66 -5.81 -2.28
N PRO A 41 -0.02 -6.99 -2.42
CA PRO A 41 1.21 -7.31 -1.73
C PRO A 41 2.39 -6.48 -2.25
N SER A 42 3.46 -6.39 -1.45
CA SER A 42 4.70 -5.71 -1.85
C SER A 42 5.20 -6.20 -3.21
N GLY A 43 5.60 -5.25 -4.07
CA GLY A 43 5.97 -5.54 -5.46
C GLY A 43 4.79 -5.55 -6.44
N TYR A 44 3.57 -5.28 -5.98
CA TYR A 44 2.38 -5.17 -6.82
C TYR A 44 1.63 -3.86 -6.55
N ALA A 45 0.93 -3.35 -7.56
CA ALA A 45 0.05 -2.20 -7.47
C ALA A 45 -1.35 -2.56 -7.96
N PRO A 46 -2.43 -1.91 -7.48
CA PRO A 46 -3.77 -2.13 -8.01
C PRO A 46 -3.81 -1.86 -9.51
N LEU A 47 -4.39 -2.79 -10.26
CA LEU A 47 -4.56 -2.66 -11.71
C LEU A 47 -5.52 -1.50 -12.00
N THR A 48 -5.16 -0.59 -12.93
CA THR A 48 -6.08 0.49 -13.35
C THR A 48 -7.06 0.03 -14.42
N TYR A 49 -8.18 0.75 -14.57
CA TYR A 49 -9.18 0.54 -15.61
C TYR A 49 -8.55 0.56 -17.01
N ASP A 50 -7.67 1.54 -17.29
CA ASP A 50 -7.04 1.67 -18.60
C ASP A 50 -6.02 0.53 -18.86
N GLN A 51 -5.28 0.11 -17.84
CA GLN A 51 -4.40 -1.06 -17.95
C GLN A 51 -5.22 -2.35 -18.19
N ALA A 52 -6.36 -2.48 -17.53
CA ALA A 52 -7.23 -3.65 -17.63
C ALA A 52 -7.79 -3.89 -19.04
N HIS A 53 -7.78 -2.88 -19.93
CA HIS A 53 -8.20 -3.05 -21.34
C HIS A 53 -7.19 -3.81 -22.20
N ARG A 54 -5.95 -4.02 -21.72
CA ARG A 54 -4.94 -4.78 -22.47
C ARG A 54 -5.41 -6.23 -22.68
N PRO A 55 -5.42 -6.76 -23.93
CA PRO A 55 -5.95 -8.09 -24.21
C PRO A 55 -5.35 -9.22 -23.37
N SER A 56 -4.04 -9.16 -23.11
CA SER A 56 -3.33 -10.14 -22.25
C SER A 56 -3.84 -10.11 -20.80
N LEU A 57 -4.07 -8.92 -20.25
CA LEU A 57 -4.60 -8.76 -18.89
C LEU A 57 -6.08 -9.16 -18.83
N ARG A 58 -6.88 -8.83 -19.84
CA ARG A 58 -8.29 -9.26 -19.95
C ARG A 58 -8.43 -10.78 -19.86
N ALA A 59 -7.60 -11.51 -20.61
CA ALA A 59 -7.59 -12.97 -20.59
C ALA A 59 -7.22 -13.51 -19.21
N ARG A 60 -6.15 -12.96 -18.60
CA ARG A 60 -5.70 -13.37 -17.27
C ARG A 60 -6.71 -13.04 -16.16
N MET A 61 -7.39 -11.89 -16.23
CA MET A 61 -8.46 -11.52 -15.30
C MET A 61 -9.62 -12.50 -15.37
N ARG A 62 -10.00 -12.94 -16.58
CA ARG A 62 -11.05 -13.94 -16.76
C ARG A 62 -10.68 -15.27 -16.14
N GLU A 63 -9.43 -15.72 -16.32
CA GLU A 63 -8.91 -16.95 -15.72
C GLU A 63 -8.90 -16.85 -14.18
N LEU A 64 -8.35 -15.77 -13.64
CA LEU A 64 -8.23 -15.55 -12.19
C LEU A 64 -9.58 -15.34 -11.49
N SER A 65 -10.57 -14.76 -12.18
CA SER A 65 -11.92 -14.59 -11.65
C SER A 65 -12.64 -15.91 -11.41
N GLY A 66 -12.12 -17.03 -11.95
CA GLY A 66 -12.68 -18.36 -11.76
C GLY A 66 -14.11 -18.51 -12.29
N ASN A 67 -14.80 -19.53 -11.77
CA ASN A 67 -16.14 -19.93 -12.22
C ASN A 67 -17.27 -19.41 -11.32
N GLU A 68 -17.00 -18.40 -10.48
CA GLU A 68 -18.07 -17.77 -9.73
C GLU A 68 -19.10 -17.14 -10.70
N PRO A 69 -20.42 -17.24 -10.46
CA PRO A 69 -21.41 -16.83 -11.45
C PRO A 69 -21.44 -15.31 -11.68
N TRP A 70 -21.25 -14.51 -10.63
CA TRP A 70 -21.41 -13.04 -10.67
C TRP A 70 -20.36 -12.29 -9.84
N PRO A 71 -19.05 -12.57 -9.99
CA PRO A 71 -18.04 -11.91 -9.19
C PRO A 71 -17.82 -10.46 -9.64
N ILE A 72 -17.62 -9.57 -8.67
CA ILE A 72 -17.26 -8.17 -8.89
C ILE A 72 -15.90 -7.95 -8.21
N HIS A 73 -14.90 -7.67 -9.05
CA HIS A 73 -13.52 -7.46 -8.61
C HIS A 73 -13.16 -5.99 -8.71
N GLY A 74 -12.48 -5.46 -7.70
CA GLY A 74 -12.05 -4.08 -7.69
C GLY A 74 -10.76 -3.85 -8.48
N LEU A 75 -10.67 -2.66 -9.07
CA LEU A 75 -9.48 -2.08 -9.70
C LEU A 75 -9.07 -0.81 -8.94
N ALA A 76 -8.04 -0.11 -9.38
CA ALA A 76 -7.65 1.18 -8.79
C ALA A 76 -8.75 2.25 -8.92
N ASP A 77 -9.37 2.33 -10.10
CA ASP A 77 -10.33 3.36 -10.54
C ASP A 77 -11.53 2.76 -11.29
N GLY A 78 -11.81 1.47 -11.05
CA GLY A 78 -12.90 0.75 -11.70
C GLY A 78 -13.24 -0.59 -11.05
N GLN A 79 -14.05 -1.35 -11.77
CA GLN A 79 -14.50 -2.68 -11.41
C GLN A 79 -14.41 -3.58 -12.64
N TYR A 80 -14.15 -4.86 -12.40
CA TYR A 80 -14.30 -5.93 -13.38
C TYR A 80 -15.44 -6.85 -12.97
N LEU A 81 -16.40 -7.02 -13.87
CA LEU A 81 -17.61 -7.81 -13.68
C LEU A 81 -17.42 -9.16 -14.37
N GLY A 82 -17.05 -10.19 -13.61
CA GLY A 82 -16.70 -11.50 -14.15
C GLY A 82 -17.88 -12.46 -14.34
N GLY A 83 -17.59 -13.69 -14.76
CA GLY A 83 -18.59 -14.75 -14.92
C GLY A 83 -19.68 -14.39 -15.93
N LYS A 84 -20.95 -14.49 -15.50
CA LYS A 84 -22.12 -14.23 -16.33
C LYS A 84 -22.32 -12.74 -16.70
N TYR A 85 -21.57 -11.82 -16.06
CA TYR A 85 -21.49 -10.43 -16.54
C TYR A 85 -20.64 -10.29 -17.82
N GLY A 86 -20.02 -11.37 -18.33
CA GLY A 86 -19.26 -11.34 -19.59
C GLY A 86 -17.82 -10.85 -19.47
N GLY A 87 -17.38 -10.50 -18.26
CA GLY A 87 -16.07 -9.90 -18.03
C GLY A 87 -16.07 -8.42 -18.38
N GLU A 88 -17.08 -7.64 -18.05
CA GLU A 88 -17.12 -6.21 -18.37
C GLU A 88 -16.18 -5.39 -17.49
N LEU A 89 -15.70 -4.25 -18.02
CA LEU A 89 -14.97 -3.25 -17.24
C LEU A 89 -15.84 -2.03 -17.06
N LYS A 90 -15.90 -1.53 -15.83
CA LYS A 90 -16.68 -0.34 -15.49
C LYS A 90 -15.83 0.64 -14.72
N ARG A 91 -15.80 1.91 -15.13
CA ARG A 91 -15.26 2.97 -14.27
C ARG A 91 -16.18 3.14 -13.07
N ALA A 92 -15.59 3.22 -11.88
CA ALA A 92 -16.34 3.28 -10.63
C ALA A 92 -15.69 4.30 -9.70
N ARG A 93 -16.49 4.90 -8.81
CA ARG A 93 -15.94 5.80 -7.80
C ARG A 93 -15.28 4.97 -6.72
N LEU A 94 -14.30 5.56 -6.04
CA LEU A 94 -13.57 4.86 -5.00
C LEU A 94 -14.49 4.32 -3.88
N ALA A 95 -15.57 5.03 -3.55
CA ALA A 95 -16.57 4.57 -2.59
C ALA A 95 -17.21 3.22 -3.00
N ASP A 96 -17.41 3.01 -4.30
CA ASP A 96 -18.02 1.79 -4.85
C ASP A 96 -17.00 0.64 -4.98
N ILE A 97 -15.71 0.94 -4.88
CA ILE A 97 -14.60 -0.02 -5.01
C ILE A 97 -14.10 -0.48 -3.64
N ARG A 98 -14.08 0.42 -2.63
CA ARG A 98 -13.53 0.18 -1.29
C ARG A 98 -14.18 -1.01 -0.56
N GLY A 99 -15.45 -1.31 -0.85
CA GLY A 99 -16.18 -2.42 -0.23
C GLY A 99 -15.98 -3.78 -0.91
N LEU A 100 -15.34 -3.82 -2.09
CA LEU A 100 -15.14 -5.08 -2.81
C LEU A 100 -14.07 -5.91 -2.11
N ARG A 101 -14.33 -7.20 -1.91
CA ARG A 101 -13.39 -8.07 -1.19
C ARG A 101 -12.13 -8.38 -2.01
N ASP A 102 -12.33 -8.58 -3.31
CA ASP A 102 -11.35 -9.16 -4.22
C ASP A 102 -10.89 -8.11 -5.23
N HIS A 103 -9.57 -7.95 -5.42
CA HIS A 103 -8.97 -6.91 -6.27
C HIS A 103 -7.85 -7.44 -7.15
N PHE A 104 -7.73 -6.89 -8.36
CA PHE A 104 -6.64 -7.22 -9.26
C PHE A 104 -5.41 -6.34 -9.00
N CYS A 105 -4.24 -6.98 -8.93
CA CYS A 105 -2.97 -6.33 -8.70
C CYS A 105 -1.96 -6.73 -9.77
N LEU A 106 -1.26 -5.75 -10.32
CA LEU A 106 -0.24 -5.91 -11.35
C LEU A 106 1.16 -5.75 -10.73
N ALA A 107 2.11 -6.59 -11.12
CA ALA A 107 3.49 -6.52 -10.68
C ALA A 107 4.12 -5.19 -11.11
N SER A 108 4.74 -4.52 -10.16
CA SER A 108 5.52 -3.30 -10.40
C SER A 108 6.94 -3.72 -10.78
N GLY A 109 7.33 -3.55 -12.05
CA GLY A 109 8.69 -3.88 -12.51
C GLY A 109 9.79 -3.18 -11.69
N SER A 110 10.92 -3.86 -11.54
CA SER A 110 12.11 -3.44 -10.76
C SER A 110 12.77 -2.14 -11.21
N ASP A 111 12.39 -1.62 -12.38
CA ASP A 111 12.97 -0.39 -12.96
C ASP A 111 12.19 0.86 -12.55
N GLY A 112 11.19 0.74 -11.66
CA GLY A 112 10.33 1.85 -11.23
C GLY A 112 9.43 2.42 -12.35
N ALA A 113 9.59 1.97 -13.59
CA ALA A 113 8.91 2.51 -14.77
C ALA A 113 7.44 2.07 -14.90
N ILE A 114 7.01 1.01 -14.19
CA ILE A 114 5.59 0.61 -14.07
C ILE A 114 5.06 0.92 -12.64
N GLY A 115 5.85 1.63 -11.84
CA GLY A 115 5.45 2.21 -10.55
C GLY A 115 4.81 3.61 -10.68
N ARG A 116 4.42 4.05 -11.88
CA ARG A 116 3.64 5.29 -12.05
C ARG A 116 2.19 5.16 -11.60
N GLY A 117 1.80 4.07 -10.94
CA GLY A 117 0.51 3.96 -10.26
C GLY A 117 0.37 4.93 -9.07
N VAL A 118 1.49 5.39 -8.49
CA VAL A 118 1.48 6.42 -7.43
C VAL A 118 1.56 7.84 -8.02
N HIS A 119 2.11 8.00 -9.23
CA HIS A 119 2.15 9.27 -9.95
C HIS A 119 0.94 9.56 -10.84
N ALA A 120 0.13 8.55 -11.19
CA ALA A 120 -1.09 8.73 -11.99
C ALA A 120 -2.16 9.57 -11.27
N TRP A 121 -2.05 9.74 -9.95
CA TRP A 121 -2.96 10.55 -9.15
C TRP A 121 -2.56 12.03 -9.07
N GLY A 122 -1.41 12.43 -9.60
CA GLY A 122 -0.96 13.83 -9.60
C GLY A 122 -1.79 14.77 -10.48
N HIS A 123 -2.58 14.23 -11.41
CA HIS A 123 -3.33 15.00 -12.42
C HIS A 123 -4.84 14.97 -12.22
N VAL A 124 -5.36 14.30 -11.19
CA VAL A 124 -6.79 14.37 -10.85
C VAL A 124 -7.03 15.71 -10.15
N PRO A 125 -7.90 16.59 -10.67
CA PRO A 125 -8.21 17.86 -10.00
C PRO A 125 -8.73 17.56 -8.57
N GLY A 126 -8.02 18.06 -7.55
CA GLY A 126 -8.29 17.78 -6.13
C GLY A 126 -7.37 16.75 -5.45
N TRP A 127 -6.51 16.04 -6.21
CA TRP A 127 -5.57 15.04 -5.67
C TRP A 127 -4.12 15.54 -5.54
N GLY A 128 -3.75 16.64 -6.20
CA GLY A 128 -2.44 17.30 -6.03
C GLY A 128 -2.20 17.91 -4.63
N ALA A 129 -3.21 17.90 -3.77
CA ALA A 129 -3.14 18.44 -2.41
C ALA A 129 -2.60 17.42 -1.38
N TRP A 130 -2.53 16.13 -1.71
CA TRP A 130 -2.24 15.06 -0.75
C TRP A 130 -0.76 14.61 -0.75
N GLN A 131 0.05 15.24 -1.60
CA GLN A 131 1.50 15.10 -1.56
C GLN A 131 2.09 16.13 -0.59
N TRP A 132 2.99 15.65 0.27
CA TRP A 132 3.74 16.45 1.23
C TRP A 132 4.33 17.73 0.60
N ARG A 133 3.81 18.92 0.94
CA ARG A 133 4.62 20.14 0.77
C ARG A 133 5.67 20.14 1.87
N ARG A 134 6.93 20.02 1.46
CA ARG A 134 8.10 20.07 2.34
C ARG A 134 8.27 21.49 2.86
N THR A 135 7.85 21.78 4.08
CA THR A 135 8.15 23.09 4.69
C THR A 135 8.97 23.04 5.99
N LEU A 136 9.21 21.87 6.61
CA LEU A 136 10.10 21.78 7.78
C LEU A 136 10.87 20.44 7.80
N PRO A 137 12.11 20.39 8.33
CA PRO A 137 12.80 19.13 8.58
C PRO A 137 11.99 18.34 9.61
N PRO A 138 11.63 17.07 9.32
CA PRO A 138 10.85 16.30 10.27
C PRO A 138 11.64 15.99 11.53
N ALA A 139 10.93 15.94 12.67
CA ALA A 139 11.39 15.19 13.82
C ALA A 139 11.70 13.74 13.39
N THR A 140 12.62 13.07 14.09
CA THR A 140 13.02 11.69 13.82
C THR A 140 12.74 10.81 15.03
N GLY A 141 12.60 9.51 14.80
CA GLY A 141 12.33 8.51 15.83
C GLY A 141 10.96 8.64 16.50
N LEU A 142 10.82 8.00 17.66
CA LEU A 142 9.58 8.01 18.43
C LEU A 142 9.31 9.39 19.04
N GLY A 143 8.06 9.82 19.02
CA GLY A 143 7.63 10.99 19.77
C GLY A 143 6.15 11.01 20.05
N HIS A 144 5.66 12.14 20.57
CA HIS A 144 4.29 12.26 21.02
C HIS A 144 3.75 13.68 20.97
N TYR A 145 2.43 13.79 20.87
CA TYR A 145 1.69 15.05 20.92
C TYR A 145 0.68 14.98 22.05
N SER A 146 0.84 15.83 23.08
CA SER A 146 -0.02 15.85 24.26
C SER A 146 -1.16 16.87 24.15
N ASN A 147 -2.22 16.65 24.92
CA ASN A 147 -3.43 17.49 24.99
C ASN A 147 -4.02 17.76 23.61
N VAL A 148 -4.13 16.71 22.79
CA VAL A 148 -4.76 16.76 21.48
C VAL A 148 -6.11 16.05 21.50
N ARG A 149 -6.98 16.38 20.55
CA ARG A 149 -8.29 15.73 20.36
C ARG A 149 -8.41 15.21 18.94
N VAL A 150 -9.08 14.09 18.75
CA VAL A 150 -9.41 13.57 17.41
C VAL A 150 -10.51 14.45 16.81
N ALA A 151 -10.15 15.32 15.87
CA ALA A 151 -11.13 16.19 15.21
C ALA A 151 -11.86 15.47 14.07
N ARG A 152 -11.11 14.69 13.29
CA ARG A 152 -11.62 14.01 12.10
C ARG A 152 -10.93 12.67 11.91
N LEU A 153 -11.66 11.74 11.31
CA LEU A 153 -11.15 10.46 10.84
C LEU A 153 -11.35 10.41 9.32
N ASP A 154 -10.30 10.04 8.61
CA ASP A 154 -10.28 9.91 7.16
C ASP A 154 -9.83 8.51 6.79
N ASP A 155 -10.72 7.75 6.13
CA ASP A 155 -10.38 6.49 5.51
C ASP A 155 -9.62 6.75 4.21
N LEU A 156 -8.34 6.44 4.21
CA LEU A 156 -7.45 6.58 3.08
C LEU A 156 -7.50 5.33 2.18
N PRO A 157 -6.98 5.41 0.94
CA PRO A 157 -6.88 4.24 0.06
C PRO A 157 -6.18 3.06 0.74
N PHE A 158 -6.55 1.84 0.36
CA PHE A 158 -5.92 0.60 0.85
C PHE A 158 -6.10 0.35 2.35
N GLY A 159 -7.18 0.89 2.92
CA GLY A 159 -7.61 0.60 4.28
C GLY A 159 -6.89 1.37 5.38
N ASP A 160 -5.96 2.26 5.04
CA ASP A 160 -5.32 3.13 6.02
C ASP A 160 -6.38 4.04 6.67
N LEU A 161 -6.33 4.18 7.99
CA LEU A 161 -7.20 5.10 8.72
C LEU A 161 -6.32 6.17 9.37
N CYS A 162 -6.54 7.43 9.00
CA CYS A 162 -5.83 8.56 9.56
C CYS A 162 -6.75 9.39 10.45
N ALA A 163 -6.24 9.76 11.61
CA ALA A 163 -6.87 10.68 12.53
C ALA A 163 -6.17 12.04 12.48
N VAL A 164 -6.93 13.11 12.33
CA VAL A 164 -6.41 14.49 12.46
C VAL A 164 -6.54 14.91 13.92
N PHE A 165 -5.40 15.21 14.54
CA PHE A 165 -5.31 15.63 15.92
C PHE A 165 -5.19 17.15 16.00
N THR A 166 -6.06 17.75 16.81
CA THR A 166 -6.10 19.20 17.01
C THR A 166 -5.73 19.57 18.44
N ARG A 167 -5.09 20.72 18.60
CA ARG A 167 -4.87 21.40 19.87
C ARG A 167 -5.53 22.77 19.77
N ASP A 168 -6.43 23.08 20.70
CA ASP A 168 -7.18 24.33 20.73
C ASP A 168 -7.88 24.63 19.37
N GLY A 169 -8.39 23.58 18.72
CA GLY A 169 -9.05 23.66 17.41
C GLY A 169 -8.12 23.67 16.19
N ASN A 170 -6.81 23.88 16.39
CA ASN A 170 -5.84 23.92 15.30
C ASN A 170 -5.24 22.53 15.02
N PRO A 171 -5.16 22.07 13.76
CA PRO A 171 -4.53 20.80 13.43
C PRO A 171 -3.02 20.87 13.68
N VAL A 172 -2.49 19.92 14.46
CA VAL A 172 -1.07 19.89 14.83
C VAL A 172 -0.33 18.69 14.24
N VAL A 173 -1.03 17.57 14.10
CA VAL A 173 -0.50 16.34 13.53
C VAL A 173 -1.67 15.50 13.02
N GLN A 174 -1.40 14.65 12.04
CA GLN A 174 -2.28 13.55 11.71
C GLN A 174 -1.53 12.24 11.93
N ALA A 175 -2.21 11.22 12.43
CA ALA A 175 -1.55 9.95 12.67
C ALA A 175 -2.41 8.79 12.20
N CYS A 176 -1.76 7.82 11.58
CA CYS A 176 -2.41 6.80 10.78
C CYS A 176 -2.12 5.40 11.29
N ILE A 177 -3.12 4.54 11.19
CA ILE A 177 -2.99 3.10 11.35
C ILE A 177 -3.22 2.43 10.01
N SER A 178 -2.48 1.36 9.76
CA SER A 178 -2.53 0.65 8.49
C SER A 178 -2.78 -0.84 8.71
N PRO A 179 -3.71 -1.47 7.97
CA PRO A 179 -3.91 -2.91 8.00
C PRO A 179 -2.92 -3.65 7.07
N GLN A 180 -2.04 -2.92 6.36
CA GLN A 180 -1.11 -3.47 5.38
C GLN A 180 -0.05 -4.38 6.04
N ALA A 181 0.38 -5.41 5.31
CA ALA A 181 1.45 -6.31 5.76
C ALA A 181 2.78 -5.56 5.94
N GLY A 182 3.52 -5.87 7.01
CA GLY A 182 4.79 -5.21 7.32
C GLY A 182 4.67 -3.81 7.95
N ARG A 183 3.46 -3.26 8.08
CA ARG A 183 3.22 -2.00 8.81
C ARG A 183 3.15 -2.23 10.31
N LEU A 184 3.46 -1.16 11.05
CA LEU A 184 3.46 -1.16 12.51
C LEU A 184 2.03 -1.38 13.04
N HIS A 185 1.89 -2.20 14.10
CA HIS A 185 0.62 -2.46 14.80
C HIS A 185 -0.53 -2.97 13.93
N ARG A 186 -0.24 -3.65 12.80
CA ARG A 186 -1.25 -4.27 11.93
C ARG A 186 -2.27 -5.11 12.71
N GLU A 187 -1.78 -5.96 13.61
CA GLU A 187 -2.63 -6.85 14.44
C GLU A 187 -3.56 -6.06 15.36
N SER A 188 -3.15 -4.85 15.74
CA SER A 188 -3.93 -3.95 16.58
C SER A 188 -4.82 -2.99 15.77
N TYR A 189 -4.86 -3.09 14.43
CA TYR A 189 -5.60 -2.18 13.56
C TYR A 189 -7.08 -2.06 13.97
N ALA A 190 -7.77 -3.19 14.16
CA ALA A 190 -9.19 -3.19 14.52
C ALA A 190 -9.44 -2.53 15.90
N THR A 191 -8.55 -2.79 16.86
CA THR A 191 -8.61 -2.22 18.21
C THR A 191 -8.35 -0.72 18.17
N LEU A 192 -7.29 -0.28 17.50
CA LEU A 192 -6.92 1.13 17.36
C LEU A 192 -7.99 1.91 16.59
N ARG A 193 -8.58 1.33 15.54
CA ARG A 193 -9.70 1.93 14.81
C ARG A 193 -10.87 2.22 15.75
N ARG A 194 -11.34 1.22 16.51
CA ARG A 194 -12.44 1.38 17.47
C ARG A 194 -12.12 2.42 18.55
N ALA A 195 -10.87 2.44 19.02
CA ALA A 195 -10.40 3.42 19.98
C ALA A 195 -10.47 4.84 19.42
N LEU A 196 -9.95 5.07 18.21
CA LEU A 196 -9.99 6.37 17.53
C LEU A 196 -11.43 6.85 17.27
N GLU A 197 -12.30 5.96 16.82
CA GLU A 197 -13.73 6.26 16.64
C GLU A 197 -14.40 6.66 17.96
N THR A 198 -14.06 5.97 19.05
CA THR A 198 -14.59 6.28 20.38
C THR A 198 -14.05 7.61 20.91
N LEU A 199 -12.74 7.85 20.78
CA LEU A 199 -12.10 9.10 21.20
C LEU A 199 -12.64 10.30 20.41
N ARG A 200 -12.89 10.14 19.11
CA ARG A 200 -13.56 11.18 18.30
C ARG A 200 -14.94 11.52 18.84
N ARG A 201 -15.76 10.50 19.15
CA ARG A 201 -17.12 10.71 19.67
C ARG A 201 -17.11 11.39 21.05
N GLN A 202 -16.19 10.99 21.93
CA GLN A 202 -16.09 11.54 23.28
C GLN A 202 -15.41 12.91 23.32
N GLY A 203 -14.60 13.23 22.30
CA GLY A 203 -13.87 14.49 22.18
C GLY A 203 -12.86 14.72 23.30
N LEU A 204 -12.41 13.68 24.02
CA LEU A 204 -11.52 13.83 25.18
C LEU A 204 -10.10 14.23 24.78
N PRO A 205 -9.39 15.01 25.61
CA PRO A 205 -7.97 15.25 25.42
C PRO A 205 -7.18 13.94 25.59
N LEU A 206 -6.22 13.72 24.71
CA LEU A 206 -5.37 12.55 24.71
C LEU A 206 -3.92 12.91 24.34
N ARG A 207 -3.02 11.96 24.55
CA ARG A 207 -1.67 11.94 23.99
C ARG A 207 -1.61 10.86 22.92
N VAL A 208 -1.20 11.25 21.72
CA VAL A 208 -0.89 10.33 20.62
C VAL A 208 0.62 10.12 20.55
N TYR A 209 1.04 8.86 20.48
CA TYR A 209 2.42 8.48 20.24
C TYR A 209 2.57 8.10 18.76
N VAL A 210 3.66 8.57 18.15
CA VAL A 210 3.95 8.38 16.73
C VAL A 210 5.39 7.97 16.49
N ASP A 211 5.63 7.35 15.34
CA ASP A 211 6.96 7.10 14.78
C ASP A 211 7.20 8.09 13.63
N HIS A 212 8.07 9.08 13.83
CA HIS A 212 8.31 10.11 12.83
C HIS A 212 9.08 9.62 11.60
N ASP A 213 9.76 8.48 11.71
CA ASP A 213 10.49 7.85 10.62
C ASP A 213 9.54 7.06 9.71
N ARG A 214 8.33 6.74 10.21
CA ARG A 214 7.29 6.04 9.45
C ARG A 214 6.17 6.98 9.04
N ARG A 215 6.22 7.38 7.76
CA ARG A 215 5.15 8.16 7.14
C ARG A 215 4.17 7.27 6.40
N PRO A 216 2.86 7.57 6.48
CA PRO A 216 1.88 6.95 5.59
C PRO A 216 2.12 7.44 4.16
N ASP A 217 1.74 6.60 3.21
CA ASP A 217 1.88 6.92 1.78
C ASP A 217 0.95 8.08 1.37
N PHE A 218 -0.09 8.32 2.16
CA PHE A 218 -1.10 9.35 1.97
C PHE A 218 -1.32 10.18 3.24
N ALA A 219 -1.49 11.49 3.08
CA ALA A 219 -1.93 12.40 4.14
C ALA A 219 -3.46 12.42 4.25
N ALA A 220 -4.02 12.92 5.36
CA ALA A 220 -5.46 13.21 5.49
C ALA A 220 -5.78 14.71 5.24
N VAL A 221 -4.83 15.57 5.56
CA VAL A 221 -4.87 17.03 5.42
C VAL A 221 -3.56 17.47 4.76
N PRO A 222 -3.63 18.24 3.66
CA PRO A 222 -2.47 18.92 3.09
C PRO A 222 -1.77 19.77 4.15
N ASP A 223 -0.44 19.76 4.20
CA ASP A 223 0.37 20.62 5.07
C ASP A 223 0.36 20.31 6.59
N VAL A 224 -0.38 19.28 7.03
CA VAL A 224 -0.30 18.77 8.41
C VAL A 224 0.60 17.52 8.43
N PRO A 225 1.63 17.44 9.29
CA PRO A 225 2.55 16.30 9.27
C PRO A 225 1.84 14.98 9.63
N ALA A 226 2.06 13.90 8.85
CA ALA A 226 1.51 12.56 9.12
C ALA A 226 2.55 11.53 9.47
N TYR A 227 2.20 10.68 10.43
CA TYR A 227 3.06 9.61 10.94
C TYR A 227 2.25 8.35 11.29
N SER A 228 2.92 7.21 11.43
CA SER A 228 2.30 6.00 11.98
C SER A 228 2.03 6.13 13.48
N ILE A 229 0.83 5.72 13.92
CA ILE A 229 0.51 5.63 15.36
C ILE A 229 1.29 4.48 15.98
N THR A 230 1.93 4.75 17.12
CA THR A 230 2.59 3.75 17.98
C THR A 230 1.82 3.53 19.29
N GLY A 231 0.93 4.46 19.67
CA GLY A 231 0.12 4.33 20.88
C GLY A 231 -0.84 5.50 21.11
N LEU A 232 -1.81 5.29 22.01
CA LEU A 232 -2.80 6.29 22.43
C LEU A 232 -2.97 6.24 23.95
N ALA A 233 -3.03 7.40 24.59
CA ALA A 233 -3.18 7.56 26.03
C ALA A 233 -4.21 8.66 26.32
N THR A 234 -5.29 8.36 27.06
CA THR A 234 -6.26 9.38 27.45
C THR A 234 -5.70 10.27 28.55
N CYS A 235 -5.89 11.58 28.45
CA CYS A 235 -5.50 12.49 29.51
C CYS A 235 -6.58 12.59 30.59
N ASN A 236 -6.17 12.54 31.85
CA ASN A 236 -7.03 12.81 33.01
C ASN A 236 -6.56 14.09 33.74
N ARG A 237 -7.24 14.49 34.82
CA ARG A 237 -6.86 15.68 35.62
C ARG A 237 -5.44 15.63 36.20
N GLY A 238 -4.81 14.45 36.27
CA GLY A 238 -3.43 14.25 36.73
C GLY A 238 -2.37 14.19 35.61
N GLY A 239 -2.77 14.35 34.35
CA GLY A 239 -1.87 14.30 33.19
C GLY A 239 -2.28 13.26 32.15
N CYS A 240 -1.49 13.15 31.07
CA CYS A 240 -1.66 12.10 30.07
C CYS A 240 -0.77 10.91 30.45
N MET A 241 -1.40 9.81 30.88
CA MET A 241 -0.73 8.53 31.14
C MET A 241 -0.89 7.61 29.94
#